data_AF-A0A7S3TQ66-F1
#
_entry.id   AF-A0A7S3TQ66-F1
#
_cell.length_a   1.000
_cell.length_b   1.000
_cell.length_c   1.000
_cell.angle_alpha   90.00
_cell.angle_beta   90.00
_cell.angle_gamma   90.00
#
_symmetry.space_group_name_H-M   'P 1'
#
loop_
_entity.id
_entity.type
_entity.pdbx_description
1 polymer ?
#
loop_
_entity_poly.entity_id
_entity_poly.type
_entity_poly.pdbx_seq_one_letter_code
_entity_poly.pdbx_strand_id
1 'polypeptide(L)'
;AEAAAALEARLKLRQLNLSAQRPSEGELKARDSSLKKYEAARRKLVKLGDERERSALLAELPRLNLSKYVEEVALAVAEAPLKLKDVVPAAELCSLMHRTYATFTQALEPPLLKAATALPPPPPRPGAAVASEGESERTARLLRKRSALRLLFELVAVGVLPSPKRPLGALRDVMEEDTASAAEATRSGEPAPFGNLQVLQPFVKYAAAEPLLASPPAHAAARAAAGGGNGGGEAGGEAGGE
;
A
#
# COMPACT_ATOMS: atom_id res chain seq x y z
N ALA A 1 -2.14 -17.07 -16.67
CA ALA A 1 -3.45 -16.37 -16.77
C ALA A 1 -3.66 -15.43 -15.58
N GLU A 2 -3.72 -15.94 -14.35
CA GLU A 2 -3.99 -15.13 -13.14
C GLU A 2 -2.95 -14.03 -12.87
N ALA A 3 -1.65 -14.33 -12.95
CA ALA A 3 -0.59 -13.33 -12.75
C ALA A 3 -0.62 -12.19 -13.79
N ALA A 4 -0.98 -12.51 -15.03
CA ALA A 4 -1.11 -11.52 -16.10
C ALA A 4 -2.34 -10.62 -15.87
N ALA A 5 -3.48 -11.19 -15.47
CA ALA A 5 -4.67 -10.43 -15.10
C ALA A 5 -4.42 -9.52 -13.89
N ALA A 6 -3.67 -10.00 -12.89
CA ALA A 6 -3.29 -9.19 -11.73
C ALA A 6 -2.37 -8.02 -12.13
N LEU A 7 -1.43 -8.24 -13.05
CA LEU A 7 -0.58 -7.18 -13.59
C LEU A 7 -1.40 -6.14 -14.37
N GLU A 8 -2.32 -6.59 -15.22
CA GLU A 8 -3.20 -5.72 -16.00
C GLU A 8 -4.07 -4.84 -15.08
N ALA A 9 -4.64 -5.43 -14.02
CA ALA A 9 -5.41 -4.69 -13.02
C ALA A 9 -4.56 -3.59 -12.35
N ARG A 10 -3.30 -3.89 -11.99
CA ARG A 10 -2.37 -2.88 -11.43
C ARG A 10 -2.03 -1.78 -12.41
N LEU A 11 -1.76 -2.12 -13.67
CA LEU A 11 -1.46 -1.15 -14.72
C LEU A 11 -2.64 -0.20 -14.96
N LYS A 12 -3.86 -0.75 -15.00
CA LYS A 12 -5.09 0.05 -15.10
C LYS A 12 -5.24 0.99 -13.91
N LEU A 13 -5.05 0.49 -12.69
CA LEU A 13 -5.14 1.32 -11.48
C LEU A 13 -4.05 2.40 -11.46
N ARG A 14 -2.83 2.06 -11.89
CA ARG A 14 -1.71 2.99 -12.05
C ARG A 14 -2.05 4.11 -13.01
N GLN A 15 -2.57 3.79 -14.20
CA GLN A 15 -2.97 4.80 -15.17
C GLN A 15 -4.01 5.75 -14.58
N LEU A 16 -5.05 5.20 -13.94
CA LEU A 16 -6.11 5.98 -13.30
C LEU A 16 -5.60 6.93 -12.22
N ASN A 17 -4.60 6.51 -11.44
CA ASN A 17 -4.02 7.33 -10.37
C ASN A 17 -3.08 8.41 -10.94
N LEU A 18 -2.26 8.09 -11.95
CA LEU A 18 -1.38 9.06 -12.59
C LEU A 18 -2.14 10.13 -13.38
N SER A 19 -3.31 9.80 -13.92
CA SER A 19 -4.22 10.74 -14.60
C SER A 19 -5.45 11.08 -13.74
N ALA A 20 -5.28 11.20 -12.42
CA ALA A 20 -6.38 11.41 -11.50
C ALA A 20 -7.21 12.66 -11.85
N GLN A 21 -8.46 12.44 -12.28
CA GLN A 21 -9.46 13.49 -12.44
C GLN A 21 -10.28 13.59 -11.16
N ARG A 22 -10.00 14.61 -10.36
CA ARG A 22 -10.67 14.81 -9.07
C ARG A 22 -12.01 15.51 -9.27
N PRO A 23 -13.06 15.15 -8.51
CA PRO A 23 -14.31 15.88 -8.54
C PRO A 23 -14.10 17.34 -8.13
N SER A 24 -14.82 18.23 -8.79
CA SER A 24 -14.92 19.64 -8.41
C SER A 24 -15.53 19.81 -7.02
N GLU A 25 -15.33 20.98 -6.43
CA GLU A 25 -15.91 21.31 -5.13
C GLU A 25 -17.45 21.25 -5.16
N GLY A 26 -18.06 21.63 -6.27
CA GLY A 26 -19.52 21.53 -6.47
C GLY A 26 -20.02 20.08 -6.45
N GLU A 27 -19.31 19.18 -7.14
CA GLU A 27 -19.64 17.74 -7.14
C GLU A 27 -19.46 17.11 -5.76
N LEU A 28 -18.43 17.51 -4.99
CA LEU A 28 -18.24 17.04 -3.61
C LEU A 28 -19.32 17.60 -2.68
N LYS A 29 -19.75 18.85 -2.86
CA LYS A 29 -20.82 19.46 -2.06
C LYS A 29 -22.17 18.77 -2.25
N ALA A 30 -22.43 18.15 -3.40
CA ALA A 30 -23.64 17.38 -3.67
C ALA A 30 -23.65 15.98 -2.99
N ARG A 31 -22.51 15.50 -2.49
CA ARG A 31 -22.39 14.20 -1.81
C ARG A 31 -22.69 14.31 -0.31
N ASP A 32 -23.00 13.18 0.31
CA ASP A 32 -23.34 13.14 1.73
C ASP A 32 -22.10 13.39 2.61
N SER A 33 -22.13 14.47 3.39
CA SER A 33 -21.07 14.89 4.33
C SER A 33 -21.46 14.72 5.80
N SER A 34 -22.57 14.02 6.07
CA SER A 34 -23.08 13.87 7.43
C SER A 34 -22.12 13.08 8.32
N LEU A 35 -21.97 13.51 9.57
CA LEU A 35 -21.15 12.82 10.57
C LEU A 35 -21.56 11.34 10.70
N LYS A 36 -22.86 11.05 10.64
CA LYS A 36 -23.42 9.70 10.67
C LYS A 36 -22.85 8.80 9.58
N LYS A 37 -22.71 9.30 8.34
CA LYS A 37 -22.11 8.53 7.25
C LYS A 37 -20.61 8.36 7.41
N TYR A 38 -19.91 9.40 7.85
CA TYR A 38 -18.49 9.28 8.18
C TYR A 38 -18.25 8.22 9.26
N GLU A 39 -19.00 8.24 10.37
CA GLU A 39 -18.86 7.23 11.42
C GLU A 39 -19.16 5.81 10.91
N ALA A 40 -20.13 5.67 10.01
CA ALA A 40 -20.42 4.40 9.36
C ALA A 40 -19.25 3.93 8.48
N ALA A 41 -18.65 4.82 7.70
CA ALA A 41 -17.46 4.52 6.91
C ALA A 41 -16.25 4.18 7.80
N ARG A 42 -16.05 4.95 8.89
CA ARG A 42 -14.99 4.73 9.89
C ARG A 42 -15.08 3.33 10.52
N ARG A 43 -16.29 2.86 10.86
CA ARG A 43 -16.51 1.50 11.37
C ARG A 43 -16.10 0.40 10.37
N LYS A 44 -16.19 0.67 9.07
CA LYS A 44 -15.71 -0.26 8.03
C LYS A 44 -14.20 -0.14 7.80
N LEU A 45 -13.65 1.07 7.86
CA LEU A 45 -12.21 1.31 7.74
C LEU A 45 -11.40 0.56 8.80
N VAL A 46 -11.86 0.56 10.06
CA VAL A 46 -11.19 -0.22 11.12
C VAL A 46 -11.25 -1.74 10.89
N LYS A 47 -12.13 -2.20 9.99
CA LYS A 47 -12.27 -3.59 9.56
C LYS A 47 -11.87 -3.78 8.09
N LEU A 48 -10.94 -2.98 7.56
CA LEU A 48 -10.56 -3.03 6.14
C LEU A 48 -10.03 -4.39 5.65
N GLY A 49 -9.53 -5.24 6.57
CA GLY A 49 -9.14 -6.62 6.27
C GLY A 49 -10.32 -7.58 6.07
N ASP A 50 -11.54 -7.19 6.42
CA ASP A 50 -12.76 -7.94 6.14
C ASP A 50 -13.28 -7.59 4.73
N GLU A 51 -13.41 -8.61 3.88
CA GLU A 51 -13.80 -8.44 2.48
C GLU A 51 -15.21 -7.85 2.33
N ARG A 52 -16.15 -8.22 3.21
CA ARG A 52 -17.53 -7.73 3.17
C ARG A 52 -17.57 -6.26 3.56
N GLU A 53 -16.90 -5.88 4.64
CA GLU A 53 -16.84 -4.49 5.12
C GLU A 53 -16.12 -3.60 4.10
N ARG A 54 -15.00 -4.06 3.53
CA ARG A 54 -14.26 -3.36 2.47
C ARG A 54 -15.08 -3.18 1.21
N SER A 55 -15.78 -4.23 0.74
CA SER A 55 -16.63 -4.15 -0.46
C SER A 55 -17.79 -3.18 -0.26
N ALA A 56 -18.43 -3.23 0.91
CA ALA A 56 -19.48 -2.28 1.28
C ALA A 56 -18.96 -0.84 1.33
N LEU A 57 -17.74 -0.63 1.84
CA LEU A 57 -17.08 0.66 1.89
C LEU A 57 -16.77 1.20 0.47
N LEU A 58 -16.21 0.37 -0.41
CA LEU A 58 -15.93 0.76 -1.80
C LEU A 58 -17.19 1.18 -2.55
N ALA A 59 -18.32 0.51 -2.30
CA ALA A 59 -19.60 0.84 -2.93
C ALA A 59 -20.23 2.15 -2.39
N GLU A 60 -19.93 2.57 -1.16
CA GLU A 60 -20.46 3.82 -0.59
C GLU A 60 -19.57 5.04 -0.86
N LEU A 61 -18.25 4.86 -0.92
CA LEU A 61 -17.28 5.95 -1.07
C LEU A 61 -17.59 6.97 -2.19
N PRO A 62 -18.03 6.57 -3.40
CA PRO A 62 -18.37 7.53 -4.47
C PRO A 62 -19.50 8.50 -4.11
N ARG A 63 -20.34 8.14 -3.13
CA ARG A 63 -21.51 8.91 -2.67
C ARG A 63 -21.23 9.76 -1.43
N LEU A 64 -20.04 9.63 -0.85
CA LEU A 64 -19.64 10.35 0.36
C LEU A 64 -18.74 11.54 0.05
N ASN A 65 -18.87 12.58 0.86
CA ASN A 65 -17.90 13.67 0.95
C ASN A 65 -17.15 13.55 2.28
N LEU A 66 -15.92 13.08 2.20
CA LEU A 66 -14.99 12.88 3.31
C LEU A 66 -13.92 13.97 3.37
N SER A 67 -14.12 15.13 2.73
CA SER A 67 -13.10 16.20 2.66
C SER A 67 -12.65 16.66 4.04
N LYS A 68 -13.56 16.64 5.03
CA LYS A 68 -13.26 17.01 6.43
C LYS A 68 -12.58 15.91 7.24
N TYR A 69 -12.49 14.70 6.70
CA TYR A 69 -12.07 13.50 7.41
C TYR A 69 -10.90 12.77 6.73
N VAL A 70 -10.20 13.45 5.81
CA VAL A 70 -9.14 12.82 5.00
C VAL A 70 -8.02 12.26 5.88
N GLU A 71 -7.63 12.99 6.93
CA GLU A 71 -6.56 12.59 7.85
C GLU A 71 -6.98 11.40 8.71
N GLU A 72 -8.21 11.39 9.20
CA GLU A 72 -8.75 10.29 10.00
C GLU A 72 -8.95 9.03 9.17
N VAL A 73 -9.35 9.17 7.90
CA VAL A 73 -9.42 8.04 6.97
C VAL A 73 -8.02 7.49 6.70
N ALA A 74 -7.04 8.36 6.45
CA ALA A 74 -5.65 7.97 6.25
C ALA A 74 -5.07 7.23 7.46
N LEU A 75 -5.31 7.74 8.67
CA LEU A 75 -4.90 7.08 9.92
C LEU A 75 -5.59 5.73 10.09
N ALA A 76 -6.90 5.66 9.86
CA ALA A 76 -7.65 4.40 9.98
C ALA A 76 -7.17 3.33 8.99
N VAL A 77 -6.78 3.71 7.77
CA VAL A 77 -6.16 2.80 6.80
C VAL A 77 -4.80 2.29 7.30
N ALA A 78 -3.95 3.18 7.83
CA ALA A 78 -2.63 2.82 8.35
C ALA A 78 -2.69 1.90 9.59
N GLU A 79 -3.73 2.03 10.41
CA GLU A 79 -3.94 1.23 11.62
C GLU A 79 -4.72 -0.08 11.38
N ALA A 80 -5.35 -0.22 10.22
CA ALA A 80 -6.21 -1.35 9.91
C ALA A 80 -5.46 -2.69 10.01
N PRO A 81 -6.06 -3.73 10.60
CA PRO A 81 -5.46 -5.06 10.71
C PRO A 81 -5.52 -5.78 9.36
N LEU A 82 -4.54 -5.53 8.50
CA LEU A 82 -4.44 -6.13 7.16
C LEU A 82 -3.60 -7.41 7.18
N LYS A 83 -4.02 -8.43 6.43
CA LYS A 83 -3.16 -9.56 6.03
C LYS A 83 -2.60 -9.30 4.63
N LEU A 84 -1.62 -10.09 4.20
CA LEU A 84 -1.00 -9.95 2.87
C LEU A 84 -2.02 -10.03 1.72
N LYS A 85 -3.04 -10.89 1.86
CA LYS A 85 -4.14 -11.01 0.87
C LYS A 85 -5.00 -9.75 0.76
N ASP A 86 -5.00 -8.90 1.79
CA ASP A 86 -5.83 -7.70 1.87
C ASP A 86 -5.12 -6.46 1.30
N VAL A 87 -3.82 -6.56 1.00
CA VAL A 87 -3.01 -5.42 0.54
C VAL A 87 -3.50 -4.88 -0.80
N VAL A 88 -3.70 -5.74 -1.79
CA VAL A 88 -4.14 -5.31 -3.13
C VAL A 88 -5.53 -4.67 -3.07
N PRO A 89 -6.56 -5.30 -2.44
CA PRO A 89 -7.85 -4.64 -2.25
C PRO A 89 -7.80 -3.35 -1.41
N ALA A 90 -6.92 -3.26 -0.40
CA ALA A 90 -6.73 -2.02 0.36
C ALA A 90 -6.12 -0.90 -0.51
N ALA A 91 -5.25 -1.25 -1.46
CA ALA A 91 -4.68 -0.31 -2.42
C ALA A 91 -5.74 0.24 -3.39
N GLU A 92 -6.78 -0.53 -3.72
CA GLU A 92 -7.93 -0.03 -4.51
C GLU A 92 -8.69 1.08 -3.77
N LEU A 93 -8.93 0.90 -2.47
CA LEU A 93 -9.52 1.94 -1.63
C LEU A 93 -8.63 3.19 -1.56
N CYS A 94 -7.33 3.01 -1.35
CA CYS A 94 -6.38 4.11 -1.34
C CYS A 94 -6.35 4.86 -2.69
N SER A 95 -6.47 4.13 -3.80
CA SER A 95 -6.55 4.69 -5.15
C SER A 95 -7.83 5.50 -5.36
N LEU A 96 -8.97 5.03 -4.87
CA LEU A 96 -10.22 5.80 -4.91
C LEU A 96 -10.12 7.09 -4.10
N MET A 97 -9.56 7.01 -2.89
CA MET A 97 -9.34 8.17 -2.03
C MET A 97 -8.36 9.17 -2.67
N HIS A 98 -7.25 8.70 -3.23
CA HIS A 98 -6.25 9.52 -3.93
C HIS A 98 -6.84 10.29 -5.13
N ARG A 99 -7.68 9.62 -5.92
CA ARG A 99 -8.37 10.21 -7.07
C ARG A 99 -9.54 11.10 -6.68
N THR A 100 -9.96 11.09 -5.42
CA THR A 100 -11.06 11.93 -4.92
C THR A 100 -10.53 13.15 -4.15
N TYR A 101 -9.51 12.97 -3.31
CA TYR A 101 -9.01 13.98 -2.37
C TYR A 101 -7.51 14.21 -2.56
N ALA A 102 -7.12 15.44 -2.89
CA ALA A 102 -5.73 15.77 -3.21
C ALA A 102 -4.74 15.55 -2.07
N THR A 103 -5.17 15.79 -0.84
CA THR A 103 -4.35 15.71 0.37
C THR A 103 -4.24 14.29 0.94
N PHE A 104 -4.97 13.31 0.40
CA PHE A 104 -5.03 11.96 0.97
C PHE A 104 -3.67 11.25 1.00
N THR A 105 -2.91 11.27 -0.11
CA THR A 105 -1.60 10.62 -0.15
C THR A 105 -0.64 11.22 0.89
N GLN A 106 -0.66 12.54 1.07
CA GLN A 106 0.19 13.23 2.05
C GLN A 106 -0.21 12.89 3.48
N ALA A 107 -1.49 12.69 3.75
CA ALA A 107 -1.98 12.27 5.06
C ALA A 107 -1.68 10.78 5.35
N LEU A 108 -1.69 9.92 4.34
CA LEU A 108 -1.51 8.47 4.48
C LEU A 108 -0.05 8.04 4.65
N GLU A 109 0.88 8.66 3.92
CA GLU A 109 2.27 8.19 3.88
C GLU A 109 2.95 8.19 5.27
N PRO A 110 2.89 9.27 6.08
CA PRO A 110 3.56 9.29 7.39
C PRO A 110 3.10 8.21 8.38
N PRO A 111 1.79 8.01 8.66
CA PRO A 111 1.37 6.96 9.59
C PRO A 111 1.66 5.55 9.04
N LEU A 112 1.62 5.36 7.72
CA LEU A 112 1.95 4.07 7.12
C LEU A 112 3.45 3.74 7.20
N LEU A 113 4.34 4.72 7.01
CA LEU A 113 5.77 4.57 7.26
C LEU A 113 6.04 4.20 8.71
N LYS A 114 5.41 4.90 9.67
CA LYS A 114 5.51 4.61 11.10
C LYS A 114 5.07 3.17 11.42
N ALA A 115 4.01 2.69 10.78
CA ALA A 115 3.54 1.31 10.94
C ALA A 115 4.54 0.28 10.37
N ALA A 116 5.18 0.59 9.24
CA ALA A 116 6.17 -0.26 8.59
C ALA A 116 7.48 -0.36 9.38
N THR A 117 7.88 0.71 10.07
CA THR A 117 9.12 0.80 10.86
C THR A 117 8.88 0.76 12.36
N ALA A 118 7.74 0.21 12.81
CA ALA A 118 7.41 0.15 14.22
C ALA A 118 8.53 -0.57 15.01
N LEU A 119 9.05 0.09 16.03
CA LEU A 119 10.12 -0.44 16.87
C LEU A 119 9.55 -1.25 18.04
N PRO A 120 10.35 -2.17 18.62
CA PRO A 120 10.08 -2.73 19.93
C PRO A 120 9.88 -1.65 21.01
N PRO A 121 9.07 -1.91 22.05
CA PRO A 121 8.99 -1.00 23.18
C PRO A 121 10.40 -0.81 23.77
N PRO A 122 10.74 0.42 24.19
CA PRO A 122 12.07 0.69 24.76
C PRO A 122 12.28 -0.16 26.02
N PRO A 123 13.53 -0.54 26.33
CA PRO A 123 13.83 -1.25 27.57
C PRO A 123 13.36 -0.43 28.78
N PRO A 124 12.90 -1.07 29.86
CA PRO A 124 12.47 -0.37 31.06
C PRO A 124 13.61 0.49 31.61
N ARG A 125 13.26 1.68 32.13
CA ARG A 125 14.23 2.54 32.82
C ARG A 125 14.81 1.79 34.02
N PRO A 126 16.07 2.05 34.42
CA PRO A 126 16.66 1.46 35.62
C PRO A 126 15.72 1.67 36.82
N GLY A 127 15.23 0.58 37.43
CA GLY A 127 14.32 0.61 38.59
C GLY A 127 12.81 0.47 38.29
N ALA A 128 12.39 0.40 37.03
CA ALA A 128 11.01 0.09 36.66
C ALA A 128 10.77 -1.43 36.55
N ALA A 129 9.57 -1.90 36.94
CA ALA A 129 9.17 -3.29 36.77
C ALA A 129 9.20 -3.69 35.28
N VAL A 130 9.64 -4.92 35.00
CA VAL A 130 9.86 -5.47 33.66
C VAL A 130 8.56 -5.45 32.85
N ALA A 131 8.48 -4.59 31.84
CA ALA A 131 7.54 -4.77 30.74
C ALA A 131 8.32 -5.34 29.56
N SER A 132 8.61 -6.65 29.60
CA SER A 132 9.02 -7.37 28.39
C SER A 132 7.82 -7.38 27.45
N GLU A 133 8.02 -7.04 26.18
CA GLU A 133 6.95 -7.18 25.20
C GLU A 133 6.42 -8.62 25.20
N GLY A 134 5.10 -8.77 25.39
CA GLY A 134 4.48 -10.08 25.30
C GLY A 134 4.59 -10.65 23.88
N GLU A 135 4.76 -11.96 23.73
CA GLU A 135 4.86 -12.62 22.43
C GLU A 135 3.71 -12.28 21.47
N SER A 136 2.50 -12.11 22.02
CA SER A 136 1.31 -11.69 21.28
C SER A 136 1.45 -10.27 20.71
N GLU A 137 1.94 -9.32 21.50
CA GLU A 137 2.17 -7.94 21.09
C GLU A 137 3.28 -7.86 20.03
N ARG A 138 4.36 -8.62 20.23
CA ARG A 138 5.45 -8.76 19.26
C ARG A 138 4.94 -9.28 17.93
N THR A 139 4.10 -10.32 17.97
CA THR A 139 3.47 -10.89 16.78
C THR A 139 2.60 -9.85 16.09
N ALA A 140 1.75 -9.13 16.83
CA ALA A 140 0.90 -8.09 16.27
C ALA A 140 1.71 -6.96 15.61
N ARG A 141 2.81 -6.50 16.23
CA ARG A 141 3.70 -5.50 15.64
C ARG A 141 4.30 -6.01 14.34
N LEU A 142 4.86 -7.22 14.32
CA LEU A 142 5.53 -7.75 13.13
C LEU A 142 4.54 -8.01 11.98
N LEU A 143 3.33 -8.45 12.28
CA LEU A 143 2.23 -8.56 11.30
C LEU A 143 1.87 -7.19 10.72
N ARG A 144 1.80 -6.15 11.55
CA ARG A 144 1.52 -4.78 11.11
C ARG A 144 2.65 -4.22 10.24
N LYS A 145 3.92 -4.37 10.67
CA LYS A 145 5.10 -3.96 9.87
C LYS A 145 5.07 -4.60 8.50
N ARG A 146 4.80 -5.92 8.45
CA ARG A 146 4.73 -6.69 7.21
C ARG A 146 3.69 -6.17 6.24
N SER A 147 2.45 -6.00 6.69
CA SER A 147 1.37 -5.53 5.81
C SER A 147 1.55 -4.06 5.43
N ALA A 148 2.03 -3.20 6.33
CA ALA A 148 2.30 -1.79 6.06
C ALA A 148 3.43 -1.60 5.03
N LEU A 149 4.57 -2.30 5.21
CA LEU A 149 5.66 -2.28 4.24
C LEU A 149 5.17 -2.76 2.88
N ARG A 150 4.41 -3.86 2.84
CA ARG A 150 3.87 -4.39 1.60
C ARG A 150 2.91 -3.42 0.91
N LEU A 151 2.07 -2.72 1.68
CA LEU A 151 1.15 -1.70 1.16
C LEU A 151 1.89 -0.47 0.63
N LEU A 152 2.95 0.02 1.27
CA LEU A 152 3.76 1.13 0.75
C LEU A 152 4.23 0.86 -0.69
N PHE A 153 4.79 -0.32 -0.93
CA PHE A 153 5.28 -0.68 -2.26
C PHE A 153 4.14 -0.96 -3.26
N GLU A 154 3.00 -1.47 -2.80
CA GLU A 154 1.81 -1.59 -3.66
C GLU A 154 1.34 -0.20 -4.10
N LEU A 155 1.30 0.78 -3.19
CA LEU A 155 0.91 2.16 -3.49
C LEU A 155 1.91 2.87 -4.42
N VAL A 156 3.19 2.52 -4.38
CA VAL A 156 4.18 2.94 -5.39
C VAL A 156 3.86 2.31 -6.75
N ALA A 157 3.62 0.99 -6.78
CA ALA A 157 3.32 0.26 -8.02
C ALA A 157 2.06 0.80 -8.71
N VAL A 158 1.01 1.10 -7.95
CA VAL A 158 -0.24 1.69 -8.48
C VAL A 158 -0.19 3.22 -8.58
N GLY A 159 0.95 3.88 -8.33
CA GLY A 159 1.11 5.32 -8.57
C GLY A 159 0.35 6.23 -7.61
N VAL A 160 -0.11 5.74 -6.45
CA VAL A 160 -0.67 6.57 -5.37
C VAL A 160 0.45 7.31 -4.63
N LEU A 161 1.56 6.62 -4.35
CA LEU A 161 2.78 7.22 -3.83
C LEU A 161 3.67 7.64 -5.01
N PRO A 162 4.08 8.92 -5.09
CA PRO A 162 4.80 9.43 -6.26
C PRO A 162 6.27 9.00 -6.32
N SER A 163 6.86 8.59 -5.20
CA SER A 163 8.28 8.27 -5.10
C SER A 163 8.53 7.03 -4.24
N PRO A 164 9.42 6.11 -4.66
CA PRO A 164 9.83 4.98 -3.83
C PRO A 164 10.84 5.35 -2.75
N LYS A 165 11.38 6.59 -2.72
CA LYS A 165 12.49 6.97 -1.82
C LYS A 165 12.19 6.71 -0.35
N ARG A 166 11.01 7.12 0.13
CA ARG A 166 10.60 6.92 1.53
C ARG A 166 10.27 5.45 1.84
N PRO A 167 9.50 4.72 1.02
CA PRO A 167 9.36 3.27 1.14
C PRO A 167 10.69 2.48 1.16
N LEU A 168 11.65 2.86 0.32
CA LEU A 168 13.00 2.26 0.32
C LEU A 168 13.78 2.60 1.59
N GLY A 169 13.65 3.82 2.12
CA GLY A 169 14.18 4.18 3.43
C GLY A 169 13.60 3.30 4.55
N ALA A 170 12.29 3.10 4.58
CA ALA A 170 11.64 2.21 5.54
C ALA A 170 12.10 0.74 5.42
N LEU A 171 12.28 0.25 4.19
CA LEU A 171 12.84 -1.10 3.96
C LEU A 171 14.25 -1.21 4.54
N ARG A 172 15.11 -0.21 4.29
CA ARG A 172 16.46 -0.15 4.85
C ARG A 172 16.39 -0.14 6.38
N ASP A 173 15.56 0.69 6.99
CA ASP A 173 15.46 0.80 8.45
C ASP A 173 15.05 -0.55 9.09
N VAL A 174 14.13 -1.29 8.45
CA VAL A 174 13.73 -2.65 8.89
C VAL A 174 14.88 -3.65 8.79
N MET A 175 15.72 -3.55 7.77
CA MET A 175 16.91 -4.41 7.62
C MET A 175 17.99 -4.03 8.63
N GLU A 176 18.21 -2.73 8.85
CA GLU A 176 19.21 -2.21 9.79
C GLU A 176 18.90 -2.64 11.24
N GLU A 177 17.63 -2.67 11.65
CA GLU A 177 17.20 -3.15 12.96
C GLU A 177 17.66 -4.59 13.26
N ASP A 178 17.54 -5.50 12.29
CA ASP A 178 18.01 -6.89 12.43
C ASP A 178 19.55 -6.93 12.49
N THR A 179 20.25 -6.14 11.67
CA THR A 179 21.72 -6.10 11.69
C THR A 179 22.28 -5.54 13.00
N ALA A 180 21.64 -4.50 13.57
CA ALA A 180 22.02 -3.93 14.85
C ALA A 180 21.80 -4.92 15.99
N SER A 181 20.63 -5.59 15.99
CA SER A 181 20.29 -6.63 16.98
C SER A 181 21.25 -7.83 16.90
N ALA A 182 21.63 -8.25 15.70
CA ALA A 182 22.60 -9.32 15.48
C ALA A 182 24.02 -8.94 15.97
N ALA A 183 24.46 -7.70 15.72
CA ALA A 183 25.74 -7.20 16.19
C ALA A 183 25.81 -7.07 17.72
N GLU A 184 24.69 -6.78 18.39
CA GLU A 184 24.58 -6.80 19.84
C GLU A 184 24.64 -8.22 20.40
N ALA A 185 23.84 -9.16 19.87
CA ALA A 185 23.85 -10.56 20.27
C ALA A 185 25.24 -11.21 20.09
N THR A 186 25.93 -10.90 18.99
CA THR A 186 27.30 -11.39 18.75
C THR A 186 28.27 -10.91 19.83
N ARG A 187 28.12 -9.67 20.32
CA ARG A 187 28.94 -9.13 21.41
C ARG A 187 28.63 -9.77 22.77
N SER A 188 27.39 -10.20 23.00
CA SER A 188 26.98 -10.91 24.22
C SER A 188 27.19 -12.43 24.17
N GLY A 189 27.63 -12.99 23.03
CA GLY A 189 27.77 -14.44 22.84
C GLY A 189 26.44 -15.18 22.64
N GLU A 190 25.36 -14.43 22.39
CA GLU A 190 24.02 -14.95 22.14
C GLU A 190 23.77 -15.17 20.63
N PRO A 191 22.85 -16.09 20.26
CA PRO A 191 22.48 -16.27 18.87
C PRO A 191 21.78 -15.01 18.32
N ALA A 192 22.14 -14.62 17.10
CA ALA A 192 21.58 -13.44 16.44
C ALA A 192 20.05 -13.56 16.22
N PRO A 193 19.23 -12.63 16.74
CA PRO A 193 17.79 -12.66 16.55
C PRO A 193 17.40 -11.89 15.29
N PHE A 194 17.01 -12.59 14.22
CA PHE A 194 16.48 -11.97 13.00
C PHE A 194 14.96 -11.84 13.04
N GLY A 195 14.47 -10.91 13.88
CA GLY A 195 13.04 -10.73 14.15
C GLY A 195 12.23 -10.25 12.94
N ASN A 196 12.85 -9.48 12.03
CA ASN A 196 12.19 -8.96 10.84
C ASN A 196 12.23 -9.90 9.63
N LEU A 197 12.84 -11.10 9.70
CA LEU A 197 12.81 -12.05 8.57
C LEU A 197 11.38 -12.37 8.09
N GLN A 198 10.43 -12.50 9.01
CA GLN A 198 9.03 -12.75 8.66
C GLN A 198 8.33 -11.55 8.01
N VAL A 199 8.90 -10.34 8.15
CA VAL A 199 8.49 -9.11 7.46
C VAL A 199 9.12 -9.07 6.06
N LEU A 200 10.42 -9.37 5.97
CA LEU A 200 11.22 -9.25 4.75
C LEU A 200 10.99 -10.38 3.74
N GLN A 201 10.85 -11.64 4.18
CA GLN A 201 10.72 -12.79 3.28
C GLN A 201 9.51 -12.66 2.32
N PRO A 202 8.30 -12.29 2.77
CA PRO A 202 7.17 -12.07 1.87
C PRO A 202 7.38 -10.86 0.94
N PHE A 203 8.10 -9.84 1.40
CA PHE A 203 8.43 -8.68 0.58
C PHE A 203 9.39 -9.04 -0.56
N VAL A 204 10.46 -9.79 -0.29
CA VAL A 204 11.41 -10.23 -1.32
C VAL A 204 10.71 -11.08 -2.38
N LYS A 205 9.85 -12.02 -1.98
CA LYS A 205 9.03 -12.82 -2.91
C LYS A 205 8.17 -11.93 -3.80
N TYR A 206 7.54 -10.91 -3.22
CA TYR A 206 6.77 -9.94 -3.99
C TYR A 206 7.63 -9.12 -4.94
N ALA A 207 8.72 -8.51 -4.46
CA ALA A 207 9.57 -7.64 -5.27
C ALA A 207 10.20 -8.39 -6.45
N ALA A 208 10.53 -9.68 -6.26
CA ALA A 208 10.99 -10.55 -7.33
C ALA A 208 9.90 -10.88 -8.36
N ALA A 209 8.63 -10.90 -7.95
CA ALA A 209 7.49 -11.24 -8.79
C ALA A 209 6.79 -10.03 -9.42
N GLU A 210 7.02 -8.81 -8.93
CA GLU A 210 6.31 -7.60 -9.37
C GLU A 210 7.10 -6.82 -10.42
N PRO A 211 6.67 -6.84 -11.69
CA PRO A 211 7.38 -6.17 -12.78
C PRO A 211 7.47 -4.64 -12.61
N LEU A 212 6.51 -4.04 -11.89
CA LEU A 212 6.50 -2.59 -11.62
C LEU A 212 7.52 -2.16 -10.57
N LEU A 213 8.10 -3.10 -9.83
CA LEU A 213 9.15 -2.85 -8.84
C LEU A 213 10.49 -3.47 -9.23
N ALA A 214 10.48 -4.50 -10.08
CA ALA A 214 11.67 -5.07 -10.67
C ALA A 214 12.26 -4.13 -11.76
N SER A 215 13.59 -4.13 -11.85
CA SER A 215 14.47 -3.35 -12.74
C SER A 215 13.96 -3.10 -14.19
N PRO A 216 14.49 -2.09 -14.93
CA PRO A 216 14.10 -1.71 -16.31
C PRO A 216 13.80 -2.82 -17.34
N PRO A 217 14.43 -4.02 -17.35
CA PRO A 217 14.03 -5.11 -18.23
C PRO A 217 12.59 -5.59 -18.00
N ALA A 218 12.12 -5.58 -16.75
CA ALA A 218 10.74 -5.91 -16.40
C ALA A 218 9.74 -4.89 -16.99
N HIS A 219 10.16 -3.63 -17.12
CA HIS A 219 9.40 -2.58 -17.77
C HIS A 219 9.32 -2.80 -19.29
N ALA A 220 10.40 -3.24 -19.93
CA ALA A 220 10.41 -3.57 -21.36
C ALA A 220 9.50 -4.77 -21.68
N ALA A 221 9.54 -5.82 -20.85
CA ALA A 221 8.69 -7.01 -21.01
C ALA A 221 7.19 -6.70 -20.77
N ALA A 222 6.86 -5.92 -19.74
CA ALA A 222 5.46 -5.52 -19.49
C ALA A 222 4.90 -4.61 -20.61
N ARG A 223 5.73 -3.72 -21.18
CA ARG A 223 5.34 -2.89 -22.34
C ARG A 223 5.18 -3.70 -23.62
N ALA A 224 6.05 -4.69 -23.85
CA ALA A 224 5.93 -5.60 -24.99
C ALA A 224 4.64 -6.45 -24.91
N ALA A 225 4.27 -6.91 -23.71
CA ALA A 225 3.02 -7.65 -23.49
C ALA A 225 1.75 -6.80 -23.70
N ALA A 226 1.81 -5.50 -23.41
CA ALA A 226 0.70 -4.56 -23.63
C ALA A 226 0.59 -4.07 -25.09
N GLY A 227 1.66 -4.19 -25.89
CA GLY A 227 1.72 -3.72 -27.28
C GLY A 227 1.32 -4.76 -28.34
N GLY A 228 1.04 -6.01 -27.96
CA GLY A 228 0.74 -7.11 -28.89
C GLY A 228 -0.65 -7.10 -29.52
N GLY A 229 -1.40 -6.00 -29.39
CA GLY A 229 -2.81 -5.92 -29.76
C GLY A 229 -3.17 -4.68 -30.57
N ASN A 230 -2.39 -4.33 -31.61
CA ASN A 230 -2.98 -3.67 -32.78
C ASN A 230 -2.05 -3.74 -34.00
N GLY A 231 -2.47 -4.46 -35.03
CA GLY A 231 -1.75 -4.60 -36.30
C GLY A 231 -2.54 -5.39 -37.34
N GLY A 232 -3.87 -5.27 -37.32
CA GLY A 232 -4.75 -5.69 -38.40
C GLY A 232 -5.33 -4.45 -39.04
N GLY A 233 -4.86 -4.10 -40.23
CA GLY A 233 -5.31 -2.95 -41.00
C GLY A 233 -4.89 -3.14 -42.44
N GLU A 234 -5.80 -3.73 -43.21
CA GLU A 234 -5.73 -3.98 -44.65
C GLU A 234 -5.23 -2.76 -45.43
N ALA A 235 -4.24 -2.97 -46.30
CA ALA A 235 -3.97 -2.07 -47.43
C ALA A 235 -4.42 -2.79 -48.71
N GLY A 236 -5.71 -2.64 -49.02
CA GLY A 236 -6.27 -2.96 -50.33
C GLY A 236 -6.28 -1.71 -51.22
N GLY A 237 -5.78 -1.87 -52.45
CA GLY A 237 -6.45 -1.39 -53.66
C GLY A 237 -6.33 0.09 -54.09
N GLU A 238 -5.55 0.26 -55.17
CA GLU A 238 -5.90 0.98 -56.41
C GLU A 238 -5.93 2.53 -56.53
N ALA A 239 -5.04 2.98 -57.44
CA ALA A 239 -5.29 3.73 -58.69
C ALA A 239 -5.44 5.27 -58.71
N GLY A 240 -4.81 5.83 -59.76
CA GLY A 240 -4.89 7.22 -60.25
C GLY A 240 -3.54 7.93 -60.05
N GLY A 241 -2.79 8.36 -61.06
CA GLY A 241 -3.12 8.75 -62.43
C GLY A 241 -2.39 10.08 -62.69
N GLU A 242 -1.67 10.11 -63.82
CA GLU A 242 -0.83 11.20 -64.39
C GLU A 242 0.57 11.44 -63.80
#